data_AF-A0AAN9XF00-F1
#
_entry.id   AF-A0AAN9XF00-F1
#
_cell.length_a   1.000
_cell.length_b   1.000
_cell.length_c   1.000
_cell.angle_alpha   90.00
_cell.angle_beta   90.00
_cell.angle_gamma   90.00
#
_symmetry.space_group_name_H-M   'P 1'
#
loop_
_entity.id
_entity.type
_entity.pdbx_description
1 polymer ?
#
loop_
_entity_poly.entity_id
_entity_poly.type
_entity_poly.pdbx_seq_one_letter_code
_entity_poly.pdbx_strand_id
1 'polypeptide(L)'
;MLEGHQVLGFGFFVIGLWHFFNHIKLHALCSKSYTPTLWFPTTISRYLELQFIMVSCTIFIALELFISPNRHQPFDPDGTIPSNHLHNFEHSSMAMSFLVYAIFALILDRKGSKAQHELTHLLAAIAFAQQLLLIHLHSRDHMGLEGQYHYFLQLLIFVCLITTLTGIGFPNSFLVSFVRSFSVMFQGVWLMIMGFLLWTPGFQPKGCVTHLREYMVTCSDDEATHRAISLVNIQFSWLLIIFTIFSMSFYLILLRRYGKKVEYVSLRKEEPYREENDSNVDVESQKESTQERI
;
A
#
# COMPACT_ATOMS: atom_id res chain seq x y z
N MET A 1 -14.23 3.70 17.94
CA MET A 1 -14.20 2.49 17.07
C MET A 1 -14.64 2.76 15.63
N LEU A 2 -15.81 3.38 15.37
CA LEU A 2 -16.26 3.80 14.02
C LEU A 2 -15.24 4.72 13.31
N GLU A 3 -14.84 5.81 13.96
CA GLU A 3 -13.91 6.79 13.38
C GLU A 3 -12.50 6.22 13.19
N GLY A 4 -12.05 5.33 14.08
CA GLY A 4 -10.72 4.72 14.03
C GLY A 4 -10.51 3.85 12.79
N HIS A 5 -11.48 3.01 12.42
CA HIS A 5 -11.39 2.17 11.22
C HIS A 5 -11.40 2.98 9.92
N GLN A 6 -12.19 4.04 9.87
CA GLN A 6 -12.30 4.90 8.68
C GLN A 6 -11.01 5.70 8.46
N VAL A 7 -10.50 6.34 9.51
CA VAL A 7 -9.26 7.14 9.42
C VAL A 7 -8.06 6.26 9.12
N LEU A 8 -7.95 5.11 9.81
CA LEU A 8 -6.87 4.15 9.56
C LEU A 8 -6.95 3.57 8.14
N GLY A 9 -8.15 3.17 7.70
CA GLY A 9 -8.40 2.67 6.36
C GLY A 9 -8.05 3.69 5.26
N PHE A 10 -8.41 4.96 5.47
CA PHE A 10 -8.03 6.04 4.56
C PHE A 10 -6.50 6.21 4.47
N GLY A 11 -5.79 6.14 5.59
CA GLY A 11 -4.32 6.18 5.62
C GLY A 11 -3.68 5.07 4.78
N PHE A 12 -4.12 3.81 4.97
CA PHE A 12 -3.65 2.68 4.17
C PHE A 12 -4.00 2.84 2.68
N PHE A 13 -5.20 3.34 2.36
CA PHE A 13 -5.60 3.59 0.97
C PHE A 13 -4.69 4.61 0.28
N VAL A 14 -4.44 5.75 0.92
CA VAL A 14 -3.58 6.81 0.36
C VAL A 14 -2.15 6.31 0.15
N ILE A 15 -1.59 5.61 1.14
CA ILE A 15 -0.23 5.05 1.06
C ILE A 15 -0.16 3.95 0.00
N GLY A 16 -1.12 3.03 -0.03
CA GLY A 16 -1.19 1.96 -1.02
C GLY A 16 -1.31 2.50 -2.44
N LEU A 17 -2.18 3.48 -2.68
CA LEU A 17 -2.33 4.12 -3.99
C LEU A 17 -1.05 4.86 -4.40
N TRP A 18 -0.41 5.55 -3.45
CA TRP A 18 0.86 6.23 -3.66
C TRP A 18 1.97 5.25 -4.07
N HIS A 19 2.10 4.11 -3.36
CA HIS A 19 3.03 3.05 -3.74
C HIS A 19 2.69 2.46 -5.11
N PHE A 20 1.41 2.19 -5.36
CA PHE A 20 0.94 1.57 -6.59
C PHE A 20 1.29 2.43 -7.82
N PHE A 21 0.97 3.71 -7.75
CA PHE A 21 1.32 4.68 -8.79
C PHE A 21 2.84 4.74 -9.03
N ASN A 22 3.64 4.86 -7.97
CA ASN A 22 5.08 5.04 -8.12
C ASN A 22 5.79 3.77 -8.61
N HIS A 23 5.39 2.58 -8.16
CA HIS A 23 5.94 1.32 -8.68
C HIS A 23 5.64 1.14 -10.17
N ILE A 24 4.41 1.42 -10.60
CA ILE A 24 4.05 1.34 -12.03
C ILE A 24 4.83 2.39 -12.84
N LYS A 25 4.90 3.63 -12.35
CA LYS A 25 5.64 4.70 -13.02
C LYS A 25 7.13 4.35 -13.13
N LEU A 26 7.74 3.84 -12.07
CA LEU A 26 9.14 3.42 -12.06
C LEU A 26 9.40 2.30 -13.06
N HIS A 27 8.51 1.29 -13.10
CA HIS A 27 8.58 0.21 -14.07
C HIS A 27 8.41 0.70 -15.51
N ALA A 28 7.48 1.63 -15.75
CA ALA A 28 7.26 2.24 -17.06
C ALA A 28 8.46 3.06 -17.56
N LEU A 29 9.21 3.69 -16.65
CA LEU A 29 10.36 4.53 -16.98
C LEU A 29 11.67 3.72 -17.13
N CYS A 30 11.88 2.71 -16.29
CA CYS A 30 13.16 2.01 -16.15
C CYS A 30 12.98 0.48 -16.03
N SER A 31 12.43 -0.17 -17.06
CA SER A 31 12.15 -1.62 -17.03
C SER A 31 13.38 -2.50 -16.79
N LYS A 32 14.58 -2.07 -17.23
CA LYS A 32 15.84 -2.84 -17.09
C LYS A 32 16.56 -2.68 -15.75
N SER A 33 16.19 -1.68 -14.93
CA SER A 33 16.89 -1.37 -13.67
C SER A 33 15.90 -0.99 -12.56
N TYR A 34 14.83 -1.76 -12.44
CA TYR A 34 13.81 -1.55 -11.43
C TYR A 34 14.34 -1.88 -10.03
N THR A 35 14.49 -0.85 -9.18
CA THR A 35 14.80 -0.99 -7.76
C THR A 35 13.59 -0.53 -6.93
N PRO A 36 12.79 -1.45 -6.38
CA PRO A 36 11.67 -1.14 -5.51
C PRO A 36 12.14 -0.56 -4.19
N THR A 37 11.41 0.46 -3.74
CA THR A 37 11.50 1.00 -2.40
C THR A 37 10.22 0.69 -1.63
N LEU A 38 10.31 0.65 -0.30
CA LEU A 38 9.14 0.49 0.56
C LEU A 38 8.35 1.78 0.75
N TRP A 39 8.97 2.91 0.45
CA TRP A 39 8.42 4.25 0.52
C TRP A 39 9.00 5.09 -0.63
N PHE A 40 8.30 6.13 -1.06
CA PHE A 40 8.71 6.98 -2.18
C PHE A 40 8.89 8.45 -1.77
N PRO A 41 9.94 9.12 -2.27
CA PRO A 41 10.13 10.54 -2.03
C PRO A 41 9.13 11.38 -2.80
N THR A 42 8.78 12.54 -2.23
CA THR A 42 7.93 13.54 -2.91
C THR A 42 8.75 14.76 -3.27
N THR A 43 8.20 15.63 -4.14
CA THR A 43 8.82 16.91 -4.50
C THR A 43 8.81 17.94 -3.38
N ILE A 44 7.90 17.80 -2.41
CA ILE A 44 7.76 18.74 -1.27
C ILE A 44 8.76 18.36 -0.17
N SER A 45 8.76 17.09 0.23
CA SER A 45 9.69 16.55 1.22
C SER A 45 10.11 15.14 0.80
N ARG A 46 11.41 14.85 0.91
CA ARG A 46 11.93 13.49 0.66
C ARG A 46 11.22 12.46 1.55
N TYR A 47 10.89 12.82 2.79
CA TYR A 47 10.36 11.90 3.79
C TYR A 47 8.86 12.09 4.08
N LEU A 48 8.12 12.75 3.19
CA LEU A 48 6.71 13.10 3.41
C LEU A 48 5.87 11.88 3.79
N GLU A 49 6.07 10.76 3.09
CA GLU A 49 5.34 9.51 3.35
C GLU A 49 5.61 8.96 4.75
N LEU A 50 6.88 8.87 5.15
CA LEU A 50 7.27 8.40 6.49
C LEU A 50 6.78 9.36 7.58
N GLN A 51 6.83 10.67 7.32
CA GLN A 51 6.30 11.69 8.23
C GLN A 51 4.79 11.55 8.38
N PHE A 52 4.06 11.30 7.29
CA PHE A 52 2.62 11.05 7.33
C PHE A 52 2.29 9.80 8.16
N ILE A 53 3.04 8.70 7.98
CA ILE A 53 2.85 7.48 8.78
C ILE A 53 3.12 7.76 10.27
N MET A 54 4.23 8.43 10.59
CA MET A 54 4.58 8.77 11.98
C MET A 54 3.49 9.61 12.64
N VAL A 55 3.08 10.71 12.00
CA VAL A 55 2.05 11.61 12.54
C VAL A 55 0.72 10.89 12.70
N SER A 56 0.29 10.11 11.69
CA SER A 56 -0.98 9.38 11.74
C SER A 56 -0.99 8.33 12.84
N CYS A 57 0.10 7.55 13.00
CA CYS A 57 0.21 6.56 14.07
C CYS A 57 0.25 7.22 15.45
N THR A 58 1.00 8.32 15.63
CA THR A 58 1.03 9.05 16.90
C THR A 58 -0.33 9.62 17.28
N ILE A 59 -1.06 10.22 16.32
CA ILE A 59 -2.41 10.72 16.55
C ILE A 59 -3.35 9.56 16.90
N PHE A 60 -3.27 8.44 16.18
CA PHE A 60 -4.12 7.28 16.44
C PHE A 60 -3.89 6.68 17.83
N ILE A 61 -2.63 6.49 18.24
CA ILE A 61 -2.28 6.03 19.60
C ILE A 61 -2.81 7.01 20.65
N ALA A 62 -2.69 8.32 20.40
CA ALA A 62 -3.21 9.32 21.31
C ALA A 62 -4.74 9.26 21.43
N LEU A 63 -5.44 9.03 20.31
CA LEU A 63 -6.89 8.92 20.27
C LEU A 63 -7.40 7.70 21.03
N GLU A 64 -6.79 6.53 20.82
CA GLU A 64 -7.19 5.27 21.44
C GLU A 64 -6.88 5.22 22.95
N LEU A 65 -5.75 5.79 23.41
CA LEU A 65 -5.34 5.68 24.81
C LEU A 65 -5.76 6.86 25.70
N PHE A 66 -5.92 8.07 25.16
CA PHE A 66 -6.02 9.29 25.99
C PHE A 66 -7.21 10.21 25.67
N ILE A 67 -7.75 10.18 24.45
CA ILE A 67 -8.70 11.20 24.00
C ILE A 67 -10.13 10.66 23.89
N SER A 68 -10.33 9.47 23.32
CA SER A 68 -11.66 8.92 23.05
C SER A 68 -11.86 7.54 23.70
N PRO A 69 -12.93 7.31 24.48
CA PRO A 69 -14.02 8.25 24.83
C PRO A 69 -13.62 9.24 25.95
N ASN A 70 -14.28 10.40 25.99
CA ASN A 70 -14.02 11.57 26.86
C ASN A 70 -13.32 11.26 28.21
N ARG A 71 -12.09 11.80 28.38
CA ARG A 71 -11.27 11.74 29.60
C ARG A 71 -10.99 10.31 30.09
N HIS A 72 -10.64 9.40 29.17
CA HIS A 72 -10.11 8.09 29.54
C HIS A 72 -8.67 8.21 30.04
N GLN A 73 -8.45 7.82 31.30
CA GLN A 73 -7.14 7.47 31.81
C GLN A 73 -6.90 5.99 31.45
N PRO A 74 -5.81 5.61 30.77
CA PRO A 74 -5.61 4.25 30.26
C PRO A 74 -5.38 3.19 31.36
N PHE A 75 -5.20 3.64 32.60
CA PHE A 75 -4.97 2.78 33.75
C PHE A 75 -5.96 3.12 34.87
N ASP A 76 -6.42 2.09 35.57
CA ASP A 76 -7.18 2.22 36.80
C ASP A 76 -6.32 2.85 37.92
N PRO A 77 -6.93 3.33 39.02
CA PRO A 77 -6.20 3.91 40.15
C PRO A 77 -5.18 2.97 40.79
N ASP A 78 -5.33 1.66 40.60
CA ASP A 78 -4.40 0.62 41.05
C ASP A 78 -3.26 0.33 40.05
N GLY A 79 -3.26 1.00 38.89
CA GLY A 79 -2.28 0.84 37.82
C GLY A 79 -2.57 -0.31 36.85
N THR A 80 -3.70 -1.01 37.00
CA THR A 80 -4.09 -2.08 36.07
C THR A 80 -4.72 -1.51 34.79
N ILE A 81 -4.77 -2.32 33.72
CA ILE A 81 -5.45 -1.95 32.47
C ILE A 81 -6.92 -2.39 32.61
N PRO A 82 -7.88 -1.46 32.57
CA PRO A 82 -9.30 -1.79 32.62
C PRO A 82 -9.70 -2.74 31.49
N SER A 83 -10.60 -3.70 31.74
CA SER A 83 -11.01 -4.68 30.72
C SER A 83 -11.64 -4.04 29.48
N ASN A 84 -12.31 -2.90 29.66
CA ASN A 84 -12.86 -2.11 28.57
C ASN A 84 -11.80 -1.31 27.79
N HIS A 85 -10.53 -1.27 28.22
CA HIS A 85 -9.43 -0.60 27.52
C HIS A 85 -8.47 -1.55 26.82
N LEU A 86 -8.56 -2.85 27.09
CA LEU A 86 -7.64 -3.85 26.50
C LEU A 86 -7.60 -3.76 24.96
N HIS A 87 -8.75 -3.62 24.31
CA HIS A 87 -8.82 -3.47 22.86
C HIS A 87 -8.13 -2.18 22.35
N ASN A 88 -8.18 -1.08 23.10
CA ASN A 88 -7.48 0.16 22.74
C ASN A 88 -5.96 -0.02 22.81
N PHE A 89 -5.46 -0.79 23.79
CA PHE A 89 -4.04 -1.15 23.88
C PHE A 89 -3.61 -2.08 22.74
N GLU A 90 -4.46 -3.03 22.35
CA GLU A 90 -4.21 -3.88 21.19
C GLU A 90 -4.12 -3.02 19.90
N HIS A 91 -5.09 -2.16 19.65
CA HIS A 91 -5.05 -1.23 18.51
C HIS A 91 -3.82 -0.31 18.52
N SER A 92 -3.50 0.25 19.69
CA SER A 92 -2.33 1.10 19.85
C SER A 92 -1.03 0.35 19.60
N SER A 93 -0.96 -0.92 19.99
CA SER A 93 0.20 -1.79 19.74
C SER A 93 0.37 -2.08 18.25
N MET A 94 -0.73 -2.27 17.50
CA MET A 94 -0.65 -2.36 16.03
C MET A 94 -0.06 -1.07 15.44
N ALA A 95 -0.60 0.10 15.79
CA ALA A 95 -0.10 1.39 15.28
C ALA A 95 1.35 1.68 15.69
N MET A 96 1.75 1.27 16.90
CA MET A 96 3.11 1.42 17.40
C MET A 96 4.12 0.65 16.53
N SER A 97 3.76 -0.53 16.02
CA SER A 97 4.64 -1.29 15.12
C SER A 97 4.91 -0.56 13.79
N PHE A 98 3.89 0.09 13.21
CA PHE A 98 4.04 0.93 12.01
C PHE A 98 4.81 2.22 12.30
N LEU A 99 4.65 2.81 13.50
CA LEU A 99 5.45 3.96 13.95
C LEU A 99 6.93 3.60 14.06
N VAL A 100 7.25 2.46 14.67
CA VAL A 100 8.62 1.93 14.77
C VAL A 100 9.20 1.71 13.37
N TYR A 101 8.46 1.07 12.48
CA TYR A 101 8.85 0.94 11.08
C TYR A 101 9.21 2.28 10.44
N ALA A 102 8.34 3.29 10.54
CA ALA A 102 8.55 4.58 9.87
C ALA A 102 9.77 5.35 10.43
N ILE A 103 9.97 5.31 11.76
CA ILE A 103 11.12 5.93 12.42
C ILE A 103 12.42 5.28 11.96
N PHE A 104 12.50 3.95 12.02
CA PHE A 104 13.72 3.24 11.65
C PHE A 104 13.99 3.26 10.15
N ALA A 105 12.96 3.23 9.30
CA ALA A 105 13.11 3.44 7.86
C ALA A 105 13.80 4.78 7.56
N LEU A 106 13.40 5.84 8.26
CA LEU A 106 14.01 7.17 8.13
C LEU A 106 15.45 7.19 8.66
N ILE A 107 15.72 6.57 9.81
CA ILE A 107 17.08 6.51 10.39
C ILE A 107 18.03 5.71 9.50
N LEU A 108 17.58 4.56 8.99
CA LEU A 108 18.37 3.69 8.12
C LEU A 108 18.72 4.40 6.81
N ASP A 109 17.76 5.12 6.22
CA ASP A 109 18.00 5.92 5.01
C ASP A 109 18.99 7.06 5.24
N ARG A 110 18.87 7.79 6.36
CA ARG A 110 19.81 8.87 6.68
C ARG A 110 21.22 8.39 6.94
N LYS A 111 21.38 7.19 7.53
CA LYS A 111 22.69 6.60 7.80
C LYS A 111 23.31 5.92 6.59
N GLY A 112 22.54 5.65 5.53
CA GLY A 112 23.03 4.96 4.33
C GLY A 112 23.56 3.55 4.64
N SER A 113 22.87 2.81 5.52
CA SER A 113 23.30 1.45 5.91
C SER A 113 23.31 0.52 4.71
N LYS A 114 24.34 -0.33 4.58
CA LYS A 114 24.41 -1.35 3.52
C LYS A 114 23.22 -2.32 3.55
N ALA A 115 22.67 -2.58 4.75
CA ALA A 115 21.52 -3.46 4.96
C ALA A 115 20.18 -2.70 5.05
N GLN A 116 20.13 -1.45 4.57
CA GLN A 116 18.93 -0.61 4.67
C GLN A 116 17.71 -1.29 4.05
N HIS A 117 17.87 -1.91 2.87
CA HIS A 117 16.75 -2.53 2.15
C HIS A 117 16.17 -3.71 2.92
N GLU A 118 17.00 -4.66 3.36
CA GLU A 118 16.50 -5.85 4.07
C GLU A 118 15.90 -5.48 5.43
N LEU A 119 16.56 -4.60 6.18
CA LEU A 119 16.06 -4.19 7.50
C LEU A 119 14.75 -3.42 7.42
N THR A 120 14.58 -2.56 6.40
CA THR A 120 13.32 -1.82 6.23
C THR A 120 12.17 -2.76 5.84
N HIS A 121 12.44 -3.79 5.02
CA HIS A 121 11.46 -4.85 4.71
C HIS A 121 11.11 -5.69 5.93
N LEU A 122 12.12 -6.08 6.72
CA LEU A 122 11.90 -6.83 7.95
C LEU A 122 11.00 -6.05 8.92
N LEU A 123 11.27 -4.76 9.13
CA LEU A 123 10.47 -3.91 10.00
C LEU A 123 9.02 -3.77 9.50
N ALA A 124 8.82 -3.57 8.19
CA ALA A 124 7.49 -3.52 7.60
C ALA A 124 6.75 -4.86 7.74
N ALA A 125 7.45 -5.98 7.51
CA ALA A 125 6.90 -7.32 7.69
C ALA A 125 6.50 -7.57 9.14
N ILE A 126 7.32 -7.17 10.12
CA ILE A 126 6.98 -7.25 11.54
C ILE A 126 5.73 -6.40 11.85
N ALA A 127 5.59 -5.22 11.27
CA ALA A 127 4.39 -4.39 11.46
C ALA A 127 3.12 -5.08 10.92
N PHE A 128 3.18 -5.66 9.71
CA PHE A 128 2.06 -6.45 9.17
C PHE A 128 1.79 -7.72 9.98
N ALA A 129 2.83 -8.40 10.46
CA ALA A 129 2.70 -9.58 11.30
C ALA A 129 2.04 -9.24 12.64
N GLN A 130 2.44 -8.13 13.27
CA GLN A 130 1.82 -7.63 14.49
C GLN A 130 0.35 -7.27 14.26
N GLN A 131 0.05 -6.59 13.15
CA GLN A 131 -1.32 -6.27 12.76
C GLN A 131 -2.16 -7.54 12.57
N LEU A 132 -1.63 -8.54 11.85
CA LEU A 132 -2.31 -9.81 11.63
C LEU A 132 -2.55 -10.56 12.94
N LEU A 133 -1.52 -10.66 13.78
CA LEU A 133 -1.57 -11.35 15.06
C LEU A 133 -2.64 -10.75 15.98
N LEU A 134 -2.64 -9.42 16.14
CA LEU A 134 -3.57 -8.75 17.04
C LEU A 134 -5.01 -8.69 16.50
N ILE A 135 -5.21 -8.76 15.18
CA ILE A 135 -6.56 -8.90 14.60
C ILE A 135 -7.05 -10.35 14.67
N HIS A 136 -6.15 -11.32 14.58
CA HIS A 136 -6.49 -12.74 14.69
C HIS A 136 -6.80 -13.16 16.13
N LEU A 137 -5.98 -12.70 17.08
CA LEU A 137 -6.12 -12.98 18.51
C LEU A 137 -6.85 -11.87 19.27
N HIS A 138 -7.55 -10.99 18.55
CA HIS A 138 -8.18 -9.82 19.14
C HIS A 138 -9.06 -10.23 20.33
N SER A 139 -8.95 -9.53 21.46
CA SER A 139 -9.68 -9.90 22.70
C SER A 139 -11.22 -9.87 22.53
N ARG A 140 -11.72 -9.37 21.40
CA ARG A 140 -13.10 -9.54 20.96
C ARG A 140 -13.18 -10.64 19.92
N ASP A 141 -13.78 -11.76 20.30
CA ASP A 141 -14.16 -12.81 19.35
C ASP A 141 -15.25 -12.29 18.42
N HIS A 142 -14.85 -11.90 17.21
CA HIS A 142 -15.78 -11.56 16.15
C HIS A 142 -16.29 -12.86 15.52
N MET A 143 -17.37 -13.40 16.06
CA MET A 143 -18.12 -14.50 15.43
C MET A 143 -19.23 -13.92 14.54
N GLY A 144 -19.64 -14.67 13.51
CA GLY A 144 -20.72 -14.26 12.62
C GLY A 144 -20.32 -13.17 11.61
N LEU A 145 -21.14 -12.12 11.50
CA LEU A 145 -21.00 -11.10 10.46
C LEU A 145 -19.69 -10.29 10.55
N GLU A 146 -19.38 -9.77 11.74
CA GLU A 146 -18.15 -9.01 11.98
C GLU A 146 -16.92 -9.90 11.76
N GLY A 147 -16.99 -11.17 12.21
CA GLY A 147 -15.95 -12.16 11.97
C GLY A 147 -15.61 -12.35 10.51
N GLN A 148 -16.63 -12.42 9.65
CA GLN A 148 -16.42 -12.58 8.22
C GLN A 148 -15.72 -11.37 7.59
N TYR A 149 -16.04 -10.16 8.04
CA TYR A 149 -15.36 -8.93 7.62
C TYR A 149 -13.88 -8.93 8.03
N HIS A 150 -13.59 -9.28 9.29
CA HIS A 150 -12.22 -9.39 9.80
C HIS A 150 -11.43 -10.53 9.15
N TYR A 151 -12.06 -11.64 8.79
CA TYR A 151 -11.42 -12.73 8.06
C TYR A 151 -10.84 -12.25 6.71
N PHE A 152 -11.61 -11.51 5.92
CA PHE A 152 -11.11 -10.95 4.67
C PHE A 152 -10.04 -9.88 4.88
N LEU A 153 -10.12 -9.11 5.97
CA LEU A 153 -9.05 -8.19 6.35
C LEU A 153 -7.75 -8.93 6.66
N GLN A 154 -7.82 -10.01 7.45
CA GLN A 154 -6.67 -10.87 7.77
C GLN A 154 -6.04 -11.44 6.50
N LEU A 155 -6.85 -11.87 5.52
CA LEU A 155 -6.35 -12.36 4.24
C LEU A 155 -5.55 -11.28 3.49
N LEU A 156 -6.05 -10.04 3.41
CA LEU A 156 -5.35 -8.93 2.76
C LEU A 156 -4.03 -8.61 3.48
N ILE A 157 -4.04 -8.54 4.81
CA ILE A 157 -2.84 -8.30 5.62
C ILE A 157 -1.82 -9.43 5.42
N PHE A 158 -2.28 -10.68 5.35
CA PHE A 158 -1.43 -11.82 5.09
C PHE A 158 -0.73 -11.71 3.73
N VAL A 159 -1.45 -11.29 2.67
CA VAL A 159 -0.83 -11.01 1.37
C VAL A 159 0.19 -9.87 1.47
N CYS A 160 -0.12 -8.79 2.20
CA CYS A 160 0.85 -7.70 2.47
C CYS A 160 2.11 -8.21 3.18
N LEU A 161 1.97 -9.07 4.19
CA LEU A 161 3.07 -9.70 4.92
C LEU A 161 3.95 -10.55 4.01
N ILE A 162 3.35 -11.52 3.29
CA ILE A 162 4.09 -12.45 2.42
C ILE A 162 4.80 -11.71 1.29
N THR A 163 4.14 -10.74 0.65
CA THR A 163 4.77 -9.94 -0.41
C THR A 163 5.89 -9.06 0.13
N THR A 164 5.78 -8.53 1.36
CA THR A 164 6.86 -7.78 2.00
C THR A 164 8.07 -8.68 2.32
N LEU A 165 7.84 -9.88 2.84
CA LEU A 165 8.92 -10.87 3.07
C LEU A 165 9.57 -11.34 1.78
N THR A 166 8.77 -11.59 0.75
CA THR A 166 9.25 -11.98 -0.58
C THR A 166 10.08 -10.85 -1.21
N GLY A 167 9.78 -9.58 -0.89
CA GLY A 167 10.57 -8.42 -1.29
C GLY A 167 12.03 -8.48 -0.84
N ILE A 168 12.33 -9.15 0.28
CA ILE A 168 13.70 -9.35 0.76
C ILE A 168 14.48 -10.27 -0.18
N GLY A 169 13.87 -11.40 -0.58
CA GLY A 169 14.51 -12.39 -1.46
C GLY A 169 14.51 -12.01 -2.94
N PHE A 170 13.53 -11.20 -3.37
CA PHE A 170 13.36 -10.78 -4.76
C PHE A 170 13.36 -9.25 -4.87
N PRO A 171 14.48 -8.59 -4.54
CA PRO A 171 14.55 -7.16 -4.37
C PRO A 171 14.38 -6.37 -5.66
N ASN A 172 14.31 -6.98 -6.85
CA ASN A 172 14.07 -6.28 -8.12
C ASN A 172 12.75 -6.72 -8.80
N SER A 173 11.86 -7.41 -8.07
CA SER A 173 10.60 -7.89 -8.64
C SER A 173 9.52 -6.81 -8.64
N PHE A 174 9.17 -6.34 -9.84
CA PHE A 174 8.02 -5.45 -10.04
C PHE A 174 6.73 -6.07 -9.54
N LEU A 175 6.48 -7.35 -9.87
CA LEU A 175 5.24 -8.04 -9.51
C LEU A 175 5.03 -8.10 -8.00
N VAL A 176 6.09 -8.40 -7.23
CA VAL A 176 6.02 -8.43 -5.75
C VAL A 176 5.61 -7.07 -5.20
N SER A 177 6.19 -5.99 -5.72
CA SER A 177 5.85 -4.63 -5.30
C SER A 177 4.46 -4.18 -5.75
N PHE A 178 4.05 -4.59 -6.95
CA PHE A 178 2.73 -4.34 -7.50
C PHE A 178 1.65 -5.01 -6.65
N VAL A 179 1.80 -6.30 -6.34
CA VAL A 179 0.84 -7.04 -5.49
C VAL A 179 0.83 -6.49 -4.08
N ARG A 180 1.99 -6.12 -3.50
CA ARG A 180 2.07 -5.48 -2.18
C ARG A 180 1.28 -4.19 -2.14
N SER A 181 1.56 -3.25 -3.05
CA SER A 181 0.90 -1.94 -3.10
C SER A 181 -0.61 -2.04 -3.41
N PHE A 182 -0.99 -2.96 -4.31
CA PHE A 182 -2.38 -3.33 -4.55
C PHE A 182 -3.08 -3.80 -3.28
N SER A 183 -2.45 -4.71 -2.53
CA SER A 183 -3.02 -5.29 -1.32
C SER A 183 -3.14 -4.27 -0.19
N VAL A 184 -2.15 -3.40 -0.01
CA VAL A 184 -2.21 -2.30 0.97
C VAL A 184 -3.33 -1.31 0.63
N MET A 185 -3.48 -0.95 -0.65
CA MET A 185 -4.57 -0.10 -1.11
C MET A 185 -5.94 -0.75 -0.86
N PHE A 186 -6.08 -2.04 -1.18
CA PHE A 186 -7.33 -2.77 -0.98
C PHE A 186 -7.64 -2.97 0.51
N GLN A 187 -6.63 -3.25 1.34
CA GLN A 187 -6.76 -3.29 2.79
C GLN A 187 -7.34 -1.98 3.34
N GLY A 188 -6.87 -0.83 2.86
CA GLY A 188 -7.39 0.47 3.24
C GLY A 188 -8.87 0.67 2.88
N VAL A 189 -9.27 0.30 1.65
CA VAL A 189 -10.68 0.38 1.23
C VAL A 189 -11.56 -0.59 2.00
N TRP A 190 -11.09 -1.81 2.23
CA TRP A 190 -11.84 -2.79 3.01
C TRP A 190 -12.07 -2.31 4.45
N LEU A 191 -11.05 -1.73 5.11
CA LEU A 191 -11.18 -1.10 6.43
C LEU A 191 -12.23 0.01 6.44
N MET A 192 -12.22 0.90 5.44
CA MET A 192 -13.25 1.95 5.33
C MET A 192 -14.65 1.34 5.17
N ILE A 193 -14.80 0.34 4.31
CA ILE A 193 -16.09 -0.35 4.08
C ILE A 193 -16.59 -1.02 5.36
N MET A 194 -15.74 -1.75 6.08
CA MET A 194 -16.10 -2.33 7.39
C MET A 194 -16.54 -1.25 8.37
N GLY A 195 -15.78 -0.15 8.45
CA GLY A 195 -16.12 0.99 9.28
C GLY A 195 -17.51 1.54 8.98
N PHE A 196 -17.85 1.74 7.70
CA PHE A 196 -19.17 2.24 7.32
C PHE A 196 -20.28 1.21 7.53
N LEU A 197 -20.13 -0.02 7.06
CA LEU A 197 -21.23 -0.99 7.01
C LEU A 197 -21.58 -1.60 8.37
N LEU A 198 -20.59 -1.81 9.25
CA LEU A 198 -20.85 -2.38 10.57
C LEU A 198 -21.41 -1.34 11.55
N TRP A 199 -20.94 -0.09 11.44
CA TRP A 199 -21.14 0.92 12.47
C TRP A 199 -22.03 2.09 12.06
N THR A 200 -22.53 2.14 10.82
CA THR A 200 -23.54 3.14 10.39
C THR A 200 -24.94 2.52 10.43
N PRO A 201 -25.86 3.00 11.29
CA PRO A 201 -27.24 2.48 11.31
C PRO A 201 -27.93 2.60 9.95
N GLY A 202 -28.62 1.55 9.53
CA GLY A 202 -29.34 1.46 8.25
C GLY A 202 -28.56 0.78 7.12
N PHE A 203 -27.27 0.49 7.31
CA PHE A 203 -26.44 -0.23 6.32
C PHE A 203 -26.27 -1.72 6.62
N GLN A 204 -26.86 -2.20 7.72
CA GLN A 204 -26.80 -3.60 8.13
C GLN A 204 -27.62 -4.48 7.19
N PRO A 205 -27.19 -5.73 6.94
CA PRO A 205 -28.02 -6.73 6.27
C PRO A 205 -29.37 -6.87 6.97
N LYS A 206 -30.42 -7.19 6.20
CA LYS A 206 -31.75 -7.46 6.74
C LYS A 206 -31.64 -8.46 7.90
N GLY A 207 -32.39 -8.24 8.98
CA GLY A 207 -32.37 -9.10 10.17
C GLY A 207 -31.16 -8.91 11.07
N CYS A 208 -30.24 -7.98 10.79
CA CYS A 208 -29.15 -7.63 11.69
C CYS A 208 -29.29 -6.18 12.21
N VAL A 209 -28.87 -5.96 13.45
CA VAL A 209 -29.00 -4.69 14.16
C VAL A 209 -27.64 -4.34 14.79
N THR A 210 -27.23 -3.08 14.67
CA THR A 210 -26.02 -2.58 15.32
C THR A 210 -26.35 -2.00 16.68
N HIS A 211 -25.70 -2.53 17.71
CA HIS A 211 -25.72 -2.01 19.08
C HIS A 211 -24.54 -1.05 19.26
N LEU A 212 -24.75 0.24 18.98
CA LEU A 212 -23.70 1.27 19.04
C LEU A 212 -23.05 1.41 20.43
N ARG A 213 -23.77 1.07 21.50
CA ARG A 213 -23.26 1.17 22.88
C ARG A 213 -22.24 0.08 23.22
N GLU A 214 -22.41 -1.09 22.62
CA GLU A 214 -21.55 -2.27 22.83
C GLU A 214 -20.55 -2.46 21.69
N TYR A 215 -20.69 -1.67 20.61
CA TYR A 215 -19.98 -1.87 19.35
C TYR A 215 -20.06 -3.36 18.95
N MET A 216 -21.28 -3.85 18.80
CA MET A 216 -21.57 -5.21 18.38
C MET A 216 -22.71 -5.21 17.36
N VAL A 217 -22.59 -6.07 16.34
CA VAL A 217 -23.67 -6.32 15.38
C VAL A 217 -24.25 -7.70 15.64
N THR A 218 -25.53 -7.76 15.96
CA THR A 218 -26.24 -9.02 16.22
C THR A 218 -27.25 -9.27 15.10
N CYS A 219 -27.46 -10.54 14.77
CA CYS A 219 -28.48 -10.96 13.81
C CYS A 219 -29.57 -11.74 14.53
N SER A 220 -30.82 -11.63 14.07
CA SER A 220 -32.01 -12.15 14.76
C SER A 220 -32.10 -13.68 14.79
N ASP A 221 -31.58 -14.33 13.75
CA ASP A 221 -31.64 -15.79 13.56
C ASP A 221 -30.47 -16.27 12.67
N ASP A 222 -30.33 -17.59 12.56
CA ASP A 222 -29.28 -18.24 11.76
C ASP A 222 -29.43 -17.95 10.26
N GLU A 223 -30.67 -17.79 9.77
CA GLU A 223 -30.93 -17.45 8.36
C GLU A 223 -30.44 -16.04 8.02
N ALA A 224 -30.71 -15.06 8.87
CA ALA A 224 -30.22 -13.69 8.75
C ALA A 224 -28.70 -13.65 8.85
N THR A 225 -28.11 -14.44 9.75
CA THR A 225 -26.65 -14.57 9.88
C THR A 225 -26.02 -15.15 8.61
N HIS A 226 -26.57 -16.25 8.09
CA HIS A 226 -26.08 -16.86 6.86
C HIS A 226 -26.22 -15.93 5.64
N ARG A 227 -27.36 -15.23 5.53
CA ARG A 227 -27.55 -14.19 4.51
C ARG A 227 -26.50 -13.08 4.64
N ALA A 228 -26.29 -12.58 5.84
CA ALA A 228 -25.36 -11.49 6.10
C ALA A 228 -23.92 -11.90 5.70
N ILE A 229 -23.46 -13.07 6.13
CA ILE A 229 -22.16 -13.64 5.75
C ILE A 229 -22.03 -13.79 4.23
N SER A 230 -23.06 -14.34 3.57
CA SER A 230 -23.07 -14.51 2.12
C SER A 230 -22.95 -13.17 1.38
N LEU A 231 -23.62 -12.11 1.88
CA LEU A 231 -23.50 -10.76 1.33
C LEU A 231 -22.09 -10.20 1.47
N VAL A 232 -21.40 -10.42 2.60
CA VAL A 232 -19.98 -10.02 2.76
C VAL A 232 -19.10 -10.74 1.73
N ASN A 233 -19.31 -12.04 1.51
CA ASN A 233 -18.55 -12.81 0.52
C ASN A 233 -18.74 -12.28 -0.91
N ILE A 234 -19.99 -12.00 -1.28
CA ILE A 234 -20.33 -11.43 -2.59
C ILE A 234 -19.70 -10.04 -2.73
N GLN A 235 -19.83 -9.21 -1.70
CA GLN A 235 -19.25 -7.86 -1.66
C GLN A 235 -17.73 -7.90 -1.86
N PHE A 236 -17.02 -8.74 -1.09
CA PHE A 236 -15.57 -8.88 -1.22
C PHE A 236 -15.19 -9.38 -2.62
N SER A 237 -15.91 -10.37 -3.16
CA SER A 237 -15.68 -10.92 -4.49
C SER A 237 -15.82 -9.85 -5.59
N TRP A 238 -16.88 -9.05 -5.54
CA TRP A 238 -17.11 -7.99 -6.52
C TRP A 238 -16.08 -6.86 -6.40
N LEU A 239 -15.73 -6.48 -5.17
CA LEU A 239 -14.67 -5.50 -4.95
C LEU A 239 -13.32 -5.99 -5.48
N LEU A 240 -12.97 -7.25 -5.28
CA LEU A 240 -11.74 -7.84 -5.83
C LEU A 240 -11.72 -7.75 -7.37
N ILE A 241 -12.83 -8.05 -8.03
CA ILE A 241 -12.97 -7.92 -9.50
C ILE A 241 -12.78 -6.45 -9.92
N ILE A 242 -13.48 -5.52 -9.27
CA ILE A 242 -13.39 -4.08 -9.55
C ILE A 242 -11.95 -3.58 -9.37
N PHE A 243 -11.32 -3.94 -8.26
CA PHE A 243 -9.93 -3.59 -7.95
C PHE A 243 -8.97 -4.15 -8.98
N THR A 244 -9.19 -5.38 -9.45
CA THR A 244 -8.38 -6.00 -10.50
C THR A 244 -8.51 -5.23 -11.83
N ILE A 245 -9.73 -4.93 -12.25
CA ILE A 245 -10.00 -4.13 -13.47
C ILE A 245 -9.36 -2.75 -13.35
N PHE A 246 -9.55 -2.07 -12.21
CA PHE A 246 -8.92 -0.78 -11.94
C PHE A 246 -7.41 -0.87 -12.05
N SER A 247 -6.80 -1.87 -11.43
CA SER A 247 -5.35 -2.04 -11.36
C SER A 247 -4.73 -2.30 -12.73
N MET A 248 -5.33 -3.18 -13.52
CA MET A 248 -4.88 -3.47 -14.88
C MET A 248 -5.09 -2.26 -15.81
N SER A 249 -6.24 -1.59 -15.71
CA SER A 249 -6.51 -0.38 -16.51
C SER A 249 -5.54 0.74 -16.16
N PHE A 250 -5.31 0.98 -14.86
CA PHE A 250 -4.39 2.00 -14.38
C PHE A 250 -2.95 1.73 -14.80
N TYR A 251 -2.52 0.46 -14.74
CA TYR A 251 -1.23 0.01 -15.27
C TYR A 251 -1.06 0.35 -16.75
N LEU A 252 -2.03 -0.04 -17.59
CA LEU A 252 -1.98 0.23 -19.03
C LEU A 252 -1.99 1.73 -19.37
N ILE A 253 -2.80 2.52 -18.63
CA ILE A 253 -2.85 3.99 -18.79
C ILE A 253 -1.49 4.62 -18.46
N LEU A 254 -0.87 4.21 -17.36
CA LEU A 254 0.43 4.73 -16.94
C LEU A 254 1.55 4.29 -17.89
N LEU A 255 1.56 3.04 -18.35
CA LEU A 255 2.48 2.59 -19.38
C LEU A 255 2.37 3.46 -20.65
N ARG A 256 1.16 3.72 -21.12
CA ARG A 256 0.95 4.57 -22.30
C ARG A 256 1.45 6.00 -22.07
N ARG A 257 1.27 6.54 -20.86
CA ARG A 257 1.62 7.93 -20.52
C ARG A 257 3.12 8.13 -20.28
N TYR A 258 3.79 7.17 -19.65
CA TYR A 258 5.18 7.29 -19.23
C TYR A 258 6.15 6.49 -20.10
N GLY A 259 5.75 5.32 -20.63
CA GLY A 259 6.58 4.52 -21.53
C GLY A 259 6.94 5.27 -22.83
N LYS A 260 5.96 5.97 -23.43
CA LYS A 260 6.20 6.80 -24.63
C LYS A 260 7.14 7.98 -24.39
N LYS A 261 7.19 8.51 -23.16
CA LYS A 261 8.11 9.61 -22.84
C LYS A 261 9.56 9.15 -22.84
N VAL A 262 9.85 7.90 -22.51
CA VAL A 262 11.21 7.34 -22.55
C VAL A 262 11.66 7.17 -24.00
N GLU A 263 10.80 6.61 -24.86
CA GLU A 263 11.09 6.42 -26.29
C GLU A 263 11.35 7.76 -27.00
N TYR A 264 10.55 8.80 -26.73
CA TYR A 264 10.79 10.14 -27.28
C TYR A 264 12.09 10.79 -26.77
N VAL A 265 12.45 10.58 -25.50
CA VAL A 265 13.68 11.13 -24.91
C VAL A 265 14.93 10.36 -25.37
N SER A 266 14.85 9.04 -25.59
CA SER A 266 15.94 8.28 -26.19
C SER A 266 16.16 8.69 -27.64
N LEU A 267 15.09 8.83 -28.44
CA LEU A 267 15.18 9.31 -29.82
C LEU A 267 15.79 10.71 -29.91
N ARG A 268 15.41 11.64 -29.03
CA ARG A 268 16.01 13.00 -29.00
C ARG A 268 17.48 13.01 -28.57
N LYS A 269 17.93 12.04 -27.78
CA LYS A 269 19.35 11.90 -27.39
C LYS A 269 20.19 11.23 -28.49
N GLU A 270 19.56 10.51 -29.41
CA GLU A 270 20.20 9.80 -30.53
C GLU A 270 20.28 10.63 -31.83
N GLU A 271 19.87 11.90 -31.83
CA GLU A 271 20.20 12.86 -32.89
C GLU A 271 21.47 13.66 -32.49
N PRO A 272 22.69 13.18 -32.75
CA PRO A 272 23.84 14.05 -32.81
C PRO A 272 23.72 14.90 -34.07
N TYR A 273 23.99 16.20 -33.93
CA TYR A 273 24.28 17.13 -35.00
C TYR A 273 25.15 16.45 -36.06
N ARG A 274 24.54 16.05 -37.19
CA ARG A 274 25.26 15.75 -38.42
C ARG A 274 25.62 17.10 -39.02
N GLU A 275 26.89 17.44 -38.89
CA GLU A 275 27.53 18.52 -39.63
C GLU A 275 27.15 18.40 -41.12
N GLU A 276 26.58 19.47 -41.66
CA GLU A 276 26.48 19.69 -43.10
C GLU A 276 27.90 19.91 -43.63
N ASN A 277 28.50 18.86 -44.18
CA ASN A 277 29.62 18.99 -45.09
C ASN A 277 29.75 17.70 -45.90
N ASP A 278 29.10 17.64 -47.06
CA ASP A 278 29.75 17.13 -48.27
C ASP A 278 28.91 17.40 -49.53
N SER A 279 29.41 18.28 -50.38
CA SER A 279 29.19 18.17 -51.83
C SER A 279 30.41 18.73 -52.54
N ASN A 280 31.40 17.88 -52.81
CA ASN A 280 31.92 17.74 -54.16
C ASN A 280 32.69 16.42 -54.32
N VAL A 281 31.99 15.52 -54.99
CA VAL A 281 32.50 14.32 -55.66
C VAL A 281 33.50 14.75 -56.74
N ASP A 282 34.65 14.07 -56.84
CA ASP A 282 35.13 13.55 -58.13
C ASP A 282 36.17 12.45 -57.94
N VAL A 283 35.85 11.30 -58.53
CA VAL A 283 36.55 10.01 -58.45
C VAL A 283 37.43 9.84 -59.69
N GLU A 284 38.64 9.35 -59.43
CA GLU A 284 39.71 8.98 -60.35
C GLU A 284 39.29 7.96 -61.42
N SER A 285 39.61 8.23 -62.70
CA SER A 285 39.47 7.31 -63.83
C SER A 285 40.85 7.05 -64.44
N GLN A 286 41.33 5.81 -64.36
CA GLN A 286 42.46 5.30 -65.12
C GLN A 286 42.01 4.25 -66.15
N LYS A 287 42.27 4.54 -67.44
CA LYS A 287 42.96 3.69 -68.45
C LYS A 287 42.51 4.06 -69.87
N GLU A 288 43.41 4.58 -70.70
CA GLU A 288 44.12 3.85 -71.77
C GLU A 288 44.98 4.78 -72.64
N SER A 289 46.01 4.19 -73.24
CA SER A 289 47.19 4.73 -73.94
C SER A 289 46.93 5.58 -75.19
N THR A 290 47.79 6.57 -75.50
CA THR A 290 48.39 6.82 -76.83
C THR A 290 49.60 7.79 -76.74
N GLN A 291 50.77 7.26 -77.12
CA GLN A 291 51.91 7.79 -77.91
C GLN A 291 52.13 9.30 -78.24
N GLU A 292 53.43 9.64 -78.34
CA GLU A 292 54.11 10.75 -79.07
C GLU A 292 54.12 12.15 -78.40
N ARG A 293 55.14 13.02 -78.46
CA ARG A 293 56.44 13.09 -79.16
C ARG A 293 57.25 14.26 -78.55
N ILE A 294 58.59 14.09 -78.51
CA ILE A 294 59.69 15.09 -78.43
C ILE A 294 59.87 15.85 -77.11
#